data_AF-A0A815UUL3-F1
#
_entry.id   AF-A0A815UUL3-F1
#
_cell.length_a   1.000
_cell.length_b   1.000
_cell.length_c   1.000
_cell.angle_alpha   90.00
_cell.angle_beta   90.00
_cell.angle_gamma   90.00
#
_symmetry.space_group_name_H-M   'P 1'
#
loop_
_entity.id
_entity.type
_entity.pdbx_description
1 polymer ?
#
loop_
_entity_poly.entity_id
_entity_poly.type
_entity_poly.pdbx_seq_one_letter_code
_entity_poly.pdbx_strand_id
1 'polypeptide(L)'
;MGKIFFLIIVINLNSFISCAIIPNQTSLTPPLLLLISLDGFRWDYPDIYQLPTFNSLVQRGVRVKHIEPSFVTATFPLHWTMITGFHEESHGVVGNVMYDPESHATAGYGALNDTKWWAQNPHIEPIWIGNQLANDSLHRRSGVIAWPGSNVPINGHLPSRRLPFDFNRTCRTVMQQAFEWFREPPETRINFGAIYCFEPDRTGHAHGPLSSEMNQTLHQLDKDLSELLHLIDADPYLKTNLNVIVTADHGMHEVKANQRIKLDNYIDSTLYKAYGSRIFLNLFIPKKTQ
;
A
#
# COMPACT_ATOMS: atom_id res chain seq x y z
N MET A 1 -13.27 7.31 -67.82
CA MET A 1 -12.69 7.13 -66.48
C MET A 1 -12.63 5.63 -66.18
N GLY A 2 -11.50 4.99 -66.49
CA GLY A 2 -11.25 3.58 -66.18
C GLY A 2 -10.18 3.50 -65.10
N LYS A 3 -10.50 2.89 -63.95
CA LYS A 3 -9.58 2.73 -62.82
C LYS A 3 -8.59 1.60 -63.14
N ILE A 4 -7.30 1.93 -63.18
CA ILE A 4 -6.21 0.95 -63.24
C ILE A 4 -5.99 0.43 -61.81
N PHE A 5 -6.21 -0.87 -61.59
CA PHE A 5 -5.79 -1.56 -60.38
C PHE A 5 -4.41 -2.17 -60.63
N PHE A 6 -3.40 -1.73 -59.87
CA PHE A 6 -2.13 -2.43 -59.78
C PHE A 6 -2.26 -3.56 -58.75
N LEU A 7 -2.10 -4.80 -59.23
CA LEU A 7 -1.89 -5.97 -58.39
C LEU A 7 -0.41 -5.97 -57.95
N ILE A 8 -0.13 -5.60 -56.70
CA ILE A 8 1.19 -5.81 -56.10
C ILE A 8 1.17 -7.20 -55.47
N ILE A 9 1.85 -8.15 -56.13
CA ILE A 9 2.18 -9.45 -55.55
C ILE A 9 3.41 -9.24 -54.66
N VAL A 10 3.22 -9.25 -53.33
CA VAL A 10 4.32 -9.35 -52.39
C VAL A 10 4.61 -10.84 -52.18
N ILE A 11 5.72 -11.30 -52.77
CA ILE A 11 6.27 -12.62 -52.54
C ILE A 11 6.86 -12.63 -51.12
N ASN A 12 6.17 -13.29 -50.18
CA ASN A 12 6.75 -13.60 -48.87
C ASN A 12 7.86 -14.64 -49.08
N LEU A 13 9.09 -14.17 -49.19
CA LEU A 13 10.27 -15.00 -48.99
C LEU A 13 10.27 -15.43 -47.52
N ASN A 14 9.88 -16.69 -47.30
CA ASN A 14 10.05 -17.42 -46.04
C ASN A 14 11.52 -17.34 -45.59
N SER A 15 11.86 -16.29 -44.86
CA SER A 15 12.94 -16.35 -43.90
C SER A 15 12.35 -17.04 -42.70
N PHE A 16 12.72 -18.31 -42.51
CA PHE A 16 12.55 -18.98 -41.22
C PHE A 16 13.34 -18.19 -40.18
N ILE A 17 12.75 -17.13 -39.63
CA ILE A 17 13.12 -16.63 -38.33
C ILE A 17 12.69 -17.75 -37.40
N SER A 18 13.62 -18.66 -37.14
CA SER A 18 13.54 -19.50 -35.96
C SER A 18 13.40 -18.50 -34.81
N CYS A 19 12.17 -18.33 -34.32
CA CYS A 19 11.93 -17.72 -33.04
C CYS A 19 12.60 -18.68 -32.07
N ALA A 20 13.88 -18.45 -31.80
CA ALA A 20 14.54 -19.05 -30.67
C ALA A 20 13.72 -18.57 -29.49
N ILE A 21 12.83 -19.44 -29.01
CA ILE A 21 12.35 -19.41 -27.65
C ILE A 21 13.64 -19.55 -26.86
N ILE A 22 14.27 -18.42 -26.53
CA ILE A 22 15.27 -18.38 -25.49
C ILE A 22 14.47 -18.89 -24.31
N PRO A 23 14.75 -20.11 -23.80
CA PRO A 23 14.08 -20.56 -22.59
C PRO A 23 14.33 -19.45 -21.58
N ASN A 24 13.25 -18.82 -21.11
CA ASN A 24 13.33 -17.77 -20.12
C ASN A 24 14.22 -18.37 -19.03
N GLN A 25 15.44 -17.85 -18.86
CA GLN A 25 16.34 -18.39 -17.85
C GLN A 25 15.55 -18.29 -16.56
N THR A 26 15.14 -19.43 -16.01
CA THR A 26 14.46 -19.46 -14.73
C THR A 26 15.41 -18.78 -13.77
N SER A 27 15.06 -17.56 -13.35
CA SER A 27 15.89 -16.78 -12.45
C SER A 27 16.22 -17.66 -11.25
N LEU A 28 17.51 -17.87 -11.01
CA LEU A 28 17.98 -18.68 -9.89
C LEU A 28 17.79 -17.96 -8.54
N THR A 29 17.37 -16.70 -8.58
CA THR A 29 17.03 -15.89 -7.41
C THR A 29 15.58 -15.39 -7.51
N PRO A 30 14.88 -15.27 -6.37
CA PRO A 30 13.53 -14.72 -6.37
C PRO A 30 13.56 -13.23 -6.75
N PRO A 31 12.52 -12.72 -7.46
CA PRO A 31 12.42 -11.31 -7.76
C PRO A 31 12.36 -10.50 -6.46
N LEU A 32 13.02 -9.33 -6.46
CA LEU A 32 13.08 -8.45 -5.31
C LEU A 32 12.09 -7.30 -5.49
N LEU A 33 11.27 -7.05 -4.47
CA LEU A 33 10.29 -5.97 -4.48
C LEU A 33 10.20 -5.32 -3.09
N LEU A 34 10.44 -4.01 -3.03
CA LEU A 34 10.15 -3.15 -1.89
C LEU A 34 8.92 -2.28 -2.20
N LEU A 35 7.84 -2.49 -1.45
CA LEU A 35 6.62 -1.70 -1.44
C LEU A 35 6.67 -0.70 -0.27
N ILE A 36 6.60 0.58 -0.58
CA ILE A 36 6.66 1.70 0.37
C ILE A 36 5.31 2.43 0.31
N SER A 37 4.57 2.41 1.41
CA SER A 37 3.36 3.21 1.57
C SER A 37 3.65 4.45 2.41
N LEU A 38 3.37 5.63 1.85
CA LEU A 38 3.41 6.93 2.51
C LEU A 38 1.97 7.35 2.80
N ASP A 39 1.53 7.24 4.06
CA ASP A 39 0.14 7.47 4.47
C ASP A 39 -0.36 8.86 4.06
N GLY A 40 -1.51 8.93 3.40
CA GLY A 40 -2.11 10.22 3.03
C GLY A 40 -1.30 11.03 2.01
N PHE A 41 -0.30 10.42 1.34
CA PHE A 41 0.50 11.09 0.31
C PHE A 41 -0.32 11.28 -0.96
N ARG A 42 -0.91 12.48 -1.09
CA ARG A 42 -1.80 12.84 -2.19
C ARG A 42 -1.06 12.86 -3.53
N TRP A 43 -1.75 12.40 -4.58
CA TRP A 43 -1.20 12.14 -5.92
C TRP A 43 -0.50 13.34 -6.61
N ASP A 44 -0.85 14.56 -6.22
CA ASP A 44 -0.37 15.83 -6.79
C ASP A 44 0.75 16.49 -5.97
N TYR A 45 1.07 15.97 -4.79
CA TYR A 45 2.12 16.54 -3.93
C TYR A 45 3.50 16.65 -4.60
N PRO A 46 3.99 15.64 -5.37
CA PRO A 46 5.28 15.78 -6.06
C PRO A 46 5.34 16.99 -6.99
N ASP A 47 4.22 17.31 -7.65
CA ASP A 47 4.15 18.38 -8.64
C ASP A 47 3.96 19.75 -7.97
N ILE A 48 3.08 19.83 -6.96
CA ILE A 48 2.79 21.07 -6.21
C ILE A 48 4.04 21.55 -5.46
N TYR A 49 4.74 20.62 -4.81
CA TYR A 49 5.89 20.92 -3.96
C TYR A 49 7.24 20.76 -4.67
N GLN A 50 7.24 20.38 -5.95
CA GLN A 50 8.44 20.21 -6.78
C GLN A 50 9.47 19.26 -6.13
N LEU A 51 9.01 18.10 -5.67
CA LEU A 51 9.84 17.13 -4.95
C LEU A 51 10.83 16.45 -5.91
N PRO A 52 12.14 16.78 -5.87
CA PRO A 52 13.09 16.41 -6.91
C PRO A 52 13.34 14.90 -6.99
N THR A 53 13.34 14.20 -5.87
CA THR A 53 13.57 12.75 -5.83
C THR A 53 12.39 12.02 -6.45
N PHE A 54 11.15 12.38 -6.10
CA PHE A 54 9.96 11.83 -6.74
C PHE A 54 9.94 12.12 -8.24
N ASN A 55 10.30 13.34 -8.66
CA ASN A 55 10.42 13.70 -10.07
C ASN A 55 11.50 12.88 -10.80
N SER A 56 12.61 12.57 -10.15
CA SER A 56 13.66 11.71 -10.71
C SER A 56 13.17 10.27 -10.94
N LEU A 57 12.33 9.74 -10.06
CA LEU A 57 11.73 8.40 -10.21
C LEU A 57 10.84 8.31 -11.45
N VAL A 58 10.14 9.39 -11.79
CA VAL A 58 9.35 9.46 -13.04
C VAL A 58 10.24 9.34 -14.27
N GLN A 59 11.43 9.93 -14.24
CA GLN A 59 12.36 9.91 -15.37
C GLN A 59 13.02 8.55 -15.60
N ARG A 60 13.24 7.77 -14.53
CA ARG A 60 13.89 6.44 -14.57
C ARG A 60 12.94 5.26 -14.33
N GLY A 61 11.64 5.50 -14.26
CA GLY A 61 10.64 4.54 -13.84
C GLY A 61 9.28 4.77 -14.48
N VAL A 62 8.22 4.33 -13.80
CA VAL A 62 6.83 4.44 -14.28
C VAL A 62 6.01 5.18 -13.23
N ARG A 63 5.25 6.19 -13.67
CA ARG A 63 4.29 6.91 -12.83
C ARG A 63 2.89 6.78 -13.44
N VAL A 64 1.93 6.38 -12.61
CA VAL A 64 0.51 6.54 -12.90
C VAL A 64 0.04 7.93 -12.43
N LYS A 65 -0.97 8.50 -13.09
CA LYS A 65 -1.47 9.85 -12.78
C LYS A 65 -2.01 9.94 -11.34
N HIS A 66 -2.82 8.96 -10.96
CA HIS A 66 -3.32 8.75 -9.61
C HIS A 66 -3.77 7.29 -9.48
N ILE A 67 -3.90 6.81 -8.24
CA ILE A 67 -4.56 5.55 -7.92
C ILE A 67 -5.97 5.90 -7.44
N GLU A 68 -6.97 5.17 -7.90
CA GLU A 68 -8.33 5.26 -7.37
C GLU A 68 -8.46 4.29 -6.20
N PRO A 69 -8.58 4.78 -4.95
CA PRO A 69 -8.73 3.92 -3.80
C PRO A 69 -10.13 3.30 -3.75
N SER A 70 -10.25 2.14 -3.09
CA SER A 70 -11.55 1.59 -2.74
C SER A 70 -12.27 2.49 -1.71
N PHE A 71 -13.59 2.36 -1.62
CA PHE A 71 -14.34 2.96 -0.53
C PHE A 71 -14.40 1.94 0.61
N VAL A 72 -13.90 2.24 1.80
CA VAL A 72 -13.77 3.56 2.44
C VAL A 72 -12.34 4.09 2.36
N THR A 73 -12.14 5.39 2.05
CA THR A 73 -10.81 6.02 1.99
C THR A 73 -10.20 6.23 3.37
N ALA A 74 -9.79 5.15 4.01
CA ALA A 74 -9.20 5.10 5.35
C ALA A 74 -8.04 4.11 5.39
N THR A 75 -7.10 4.36 6.30
CA THR A 75 -5.81 3.67 6.36
C THR A 75 -5.90 2.14 6.43
N PHE A 76 -6.61 1.59 7.41
CA PHE A 76 -6.65 0.14 7.64
C PHE A 76 -7.32 -0.62 6.49
N PRO A 77 -8.52 -0.21 6.02
CA PRO A 77 -9.15 -0.83 4.86
C PRO A 77 -8.24 -0.84 3.63
N LEU A 78 -7.71 0.32 3.25
CA LEU A 78 -6.97 0.47 2.00
C LEU A 78 -5.62 -0.23 2.01
N HIS A 79 -4.89 -0.20 3.12
CA HIS A 79 -3.67 -0.99 3.25
C HIS A 79 -3.93 -2.49 3.19
N TRP A 80 -5.07 -2.95 3.70
CA TRP A 80 -5.45 -4.36 3.62
C TRP A 80 -5.90 -4.74 2.21
N THR A 81 -6.69 -3.90 1.54
CA THR A 81 -7.03 -4.03 0.12
C THR A 81 -5.77 -4.10 -0.73
N MET A 82 -4.80 -3.21 -0.52
CA MET A 82 -3.56 -3.14 -1.29
C MET A 82 -2.76 -4.44 -1.27
N ILE A 83 -2.74 -5.13 -0.12
CA ILE A 83 -1.93 -6.33 0.04
C ILE A 83 -2.67 -7.64 -0.25
N THR A 84 -4.00 -7.61 -0.22
CA THR A 84 -4.83 -8.81 -0.43
C THR A 84 -5.46 -8.82 -1.83
N GLY A 85 -5.68 -7.66 -2.44
CA GLY A 85 -6.42 -7.52 -3.70
C GLY A 85 -7.94 -7.62 -3.55
N PHE A 86 -8.47 -7.66 -2.32
CA PHE A 86 -9.90 -7.76 -2.05
C PHE A 86 -10.50 -6.43 -1.60
N HIS A 87 -11.77 -6.21 -1.88
CA HIS A 87 -12.53 -5.09 -1.33
C HIS A 87 -12.88 -5.31 0.15
N GLU A 88 -13.24 -4.22 0.80
CA GLU A 88 -13.57 -4.11 2.22
C GLU A 88 -14.63 -5.10 2.67
N GLU A 89 -15.69 -5.26 1.88
CA GLU A 89 -16.79 -6.20 2.13
C GLU A 89 -16.35 -7.67 2.10
N SER A 90 -15.28 -7.98 1.37
CA SER A 90 -14.75 -9.35 1.26
C SER A 90 -13.70 -9.64 2.34
N HIS A 91 -12.83 -8.66 2.62
CA HIS A 91 -11.74 -8.83 3.58
C HIS A 91 -12.07 -8.44 5.02
N GLY A 92 -13.25 -7.86 5.27
CA GLY A 92 -13.80 -7.63 6.61
C GLY A 92 -13.25 -6.41 7.36
N VAL A 93 -12.12 -5.84 6.92
CA VAL A 93 -11.58 -4.58 7.47
C VAL A 93 -12.27 -3.37 6.83
N VAL A 94 -13.39 -2.92 7.41
CA VAL A 94 -14.26 -1.87 6.81
C VAL A 94 -14.00 -0.45 7.36
N GLY A 95 -13.11 -0.29 8.32
CA GLY A 95 -12.70 1.02 8.83
C GLY A 95 -11.54 0.96 9.82
N ASN A 96 -10.97 2.13 10.16
CA ASN A 96 -9.98 2.24 11.24
C ASN A 96 -10.60 2.01 12.62
N VAL A 97 -11.91 2.26 12.73
CA VAL A 97 -12.74 1.93 13.89
C VAL A 97 -13.94 1.15 13.38
N MET A 98 -14.15 -0.05 13.92
CA MET A 98 -15.18 -0.99 13.46
C MET A 98 -16.05 -1.40 14.63
N TYR A 99 -17.30 -1.73 14.34
CA TYR A 99 -18.23 -2.35 15.28
C TYR A 99 -18.88 -3.54 14.60
N ASP A 100 -18.85 -4.67 15.28
CA ASP A 100 -19.50 -5.90 14.85
C ASP A 100 -20.81 -6.06 15.65
N PRO A 101 -21.97 -5.96 15.00
CA PRO A 101 -23.26 -6.08 15.66
C PRO A 101 -23.60 -7.49 16.14
N GLU A 102 -22.98 -8.54 15.59
CA GLU A 102 -23.23 -9.93 16.01
C GLU A 102 -22.50 -10.26 17.30
N SER A 103 -21.23 -9.85 17.40
CA SER A 103 -20.41 -10.09 18.58
C SER A 103 -20.41 -8.94 19.60
N HIS A 104 -21.09 -7.84 19.28
CA HIS A 104 -21.15 -6.61 20.08
C HIS A 104 -19.76 -6.04 20.44
N ALA A 105 -18.77 -6.26 19.59
CA ALA A 105 -17.40 -5.84 19.82
C ALA A 105 -17.00 -4.66 18.94
N THR A 106 -16.03 -3.88 19.41
CA THR A 106 -15.45 -2.76 18.68
C THR A 106 -13.96 -2.98 18.46
N ALA A 107 -13.47 -2.62 17.28
CA ALA A 107 -12.05 -2.55 16.96
C ALA A 107 -11.61 -1.12 16.73
N GLY A 108 -10.35 -0.86 17.04
CA GLY A 108 -9.61 0.36 16.71
C GLY A 108 -8.12 0.06 16.67
N TYR A 109 -7.26 1.04 16.92
CA TYR A 109 -5.80 0.82 16.98
C TYR A 109 -5.37 -0.26 17.99
N GLY A 110 -6.12 -0.47 19.09
CA GLY A 110 -5.84 -1.54 20.06
C GLY A 110 -6.06 -2.97 19.52
N ALA A 111 -6.78 -3.12 18.41
CA ALA A 111 -7.12 -4.40 17.78
C ALA A 111 -6.19 -4.78 16.60
N LEU A 112 -5.07 -4.06 16.41
CA LEU A 112 -4.08 -4.32 15.36
C LEU A 112 -3.48 -5.75 15.38
N ASN A 113 -3.63 -6.45 16.49
CA ASN A 113 -3.08 -7.78 16.73
C ASN A 113 -4.16 -8.86 16.92
N ASP A 114 -5.44 -8.52 16.71
CA ASP A 114 -6.56 -9.41 17.01
C ASP A 114 -7.05 -10.15 15.76
N THR A 115 -6.91 -11.48 15.76
CA THR A 115 -7.34 -12.36 14.65
C THR A 115 -8.82 -12.18 14.31
N LYS A 116 -9.66 -11.81 15.28
CA LYS A 116 -11.09 -11.57 15.07
C LYS A 116 -11.36 -10.55 13.97
N TRP A 117 -10.50 -9.57 13.78
CA TRP A 117 -10.73 -8.48 12.82
C TRP A 117 -9.98 -8.67 11.51
N TRP A 118 -8.82 -9.32 11.54
CA TRP A 118 -7.92 -9.42 10.38
C TRP A 118 -7.95 -10.80 9.70
N ALA A 119 -8.42 -11.85 10.39
CA ALA A 119 -8.43 -13.24 9.91
C ALA A 119 -9.85 -13.82 9.79
N GLN A 120 -10.84 -12.97 9.50
CA GLN A 120 -12.25 -13.37 9.41
C GLN A 120 -12.53 -14.30 8.21
N ASN A 121 -11.80 -14.09 7.11
CA ASN A 121 -11.97 -14.84 5.88
C ASN A 121 -10.72 -15.67 5.59
N PRO A 122 -10.77 -17.01 5.72
CA PRO A 122 -9.59 -17.88 5.54
C PRO A 122 -9.11 -17.96 4.09
N HIS A 123 -9.90 -17.49 3.11
CA HIS A 123 -9.51 -17.45 1.70
C HIS A 123 -8.73 -16.19 1.32
N ILE A 124 -8.58 -15.25 2.26
CA ILE A 124 -7.89 -13.99 2.01
C ILE A 124 -6.49 -14.08 2.59
N GLU A 125 -5.53 -14.05 1.69
CA GLU A 125 -4.12 -14.17 2.01
C GLU A 125 -3.39 -12.90 1.56
N PRO A 126 -2.70 -12.18 2.46
CA PRO A 126 -1.87 -11.06 2.08
C PRO A 126 -0.64 -11.53 1.28
N ILE A 127 -0.19 -10.73 0.32
CA ILE A 127 0.90 -11.09 -0.61
C ILE A 127 2.20 -11.51 0.10
N TRP A 128 2.46 -11.04 1.33
CA TRP A 128 3.66 -11.46 2.07
C TRP A 128 3.61 -12.95 2.48
N ILE A 129 2.42 -13.50 2.74
CA ILE A 129 2.24 -14.94 2.99
C ILE A 129 2.31 -15.69 1.67
N GLY A 130 1.58 -15.24 0.64
CA GLY A 130 1.63 -15.88 -0.68
C GLY A 130 3.03 -15.92 -1.29
N ASN A 131 3.85 -14.88 -1.05
CA ASN A 131 5.27 -14.88 -1.42
C ASN A 131 6.04 -15.98 -0.67
N GLN A 132 5.83 -16.15 0.64
CA GLN A 132 6.54 -17.16 1.45
C GLN A 132 6.10 -18.59 1.15
N LEU A 133 4.83 -18.77 0.76
CA LEU A 133 4.24 -20.08 0.45
C LEU A 133 4.32 -20.42 -1.04
N ALA A 134 4.96 -19.56 -1.85
CA ALA A 134 5.16 -19.83 -3.26
C ALA A 134 5.81 -21.20 -3.45
N ASN A 135 5.16 -22.06 -4.25
CA ASN A 135 5.61 -23.42 -4.50
C ASN A 135 6.76 -23.43 -5.52
N ASP A 136 7.91 -22.89 -5.12
CA ASP A 136 9.15 -22.92 -5.88
C ASP A 136 10.35 -23.30 -5.02
N SER A 137 11.50 -23.52 -5.66
CA SER A 137 12.75 -23.87 -4.99
C SER A 137 13.49 -22.64 -4.42
N LEU A 138 12.92 -21.43 -4.45
CA LEU A 138 13.64 -20.18 -4.23
C LEU A 138 13.64 -19.69 -2.77
N HIS A 139 12.98 -20.42 -1.86
CA HIS A 139 13.01 -20.18 -0.41
C HIS A 139 12.72 -18.70 -0.05
N ARG A 140 11.58 -18.22 -0.54
CA ARG A 140 11.16 -16.81 -0.47
C ARG A 140 10.87 -16.37 0.97
N ARG A 141 11.16 -15.10 1.27
CA ARG A 141 10.98 -14.46 2.58
C ARG A 141 10.40 -13.07 2.44
N SER A 142 9.47 -12.75 3.32
CA SER A 142 8.85 -11.43 3.37
C SER A 142 9.24 -10.67 4.64
N GLY A 143 9.54 -9.38 4.48
CA GLY A 143 9.76 -8.43 5.56
C GLY A 143 8.65 -7.38 5.61
N VAL A 144 8.01 -7.20 6.76
CA VAL A 144 6.90 -6.25 6.90
C VAL A 144 7.09 -5.33 8.09
N ILE A 145 7.03 -4.02 7.87
CA ILE A 145 7.19 -3.02 8.94
C ILE A 145 5.91 -2.20 9.06
N ALA A 146 5.28 -2.29 10.23
CA ALA A 146 4.11 -1.51 10.62
C ALA A 146 2.90 -1.59 9.67
N TRP A 147 2.82 -2.56 8.76
CA TRP A 147 1.66 -2.69 7.89
C TRP A 147 0.44 -3.15 8.70
N PRO A 148 -0.76 -2.57 8.52
CA PRO A 148 -1.97 -3.04 9.21
C PRO A 148 -2.21 -4.54 9.01
N GLY A 149 -2.48 -5.26 10.10
CA GLY A 149 -2.67 -6.72 10.09
C GLY A 149 -1.39 -7.56 10.05
N SER A 150 -0.19 -6.97 9.87
CA SER A 150 1.06 -7.74 9.70
C SER A 150 1.54 -8.46 10.96
N ASN A 151 0.95 -8.15 12.12
CA ASN A 151 1.24 -8.80 13.39
C ASN A 151 0.21 -9.88 13.76
N VAL A 152 -0.78 -10.11 12.90
CA VAL A 152 -1.80 -11.15 13.07
C VAL A 152 -1.40 -12.39 12.28
N PRO A 153 -1.44 -13.59 12.90
CA PRO A 153 -1.29 -14.83 12.15
C PRO A 153 -2.51 -15.03 11.22
N ILE A 154 -2.29 -14.99 9.91
CA ILE A 154 -3.33 -15.30 8.91
C ILE A 154 -3.10 -16.73 8.46
N ASN A 155 -4.11 -17.60 8.62
CA ASN A 155 -4.00 -19.05 8.37
C ASN A 155 -2.79 -19.70 9.09
N GLY A 156 -2.44 -19.20 10.27
CA GLY A 156 -1.30 -19.70 11.06
C GLY A 156 0.07 -19.17 10.63
N HIS A 157 0.14 -18.30 9.61
CA HIS A 157 1.39 -17.75 9.10
C HIS A 157 1.59 -16.28 9.47
N LEU A 158 2.85 -15.92 9.73
CA LEU A 158 3.32 -14.54 9.93
C LEU A 158 4.39 -14.21 8.87
N PRO A 159 4.66 -12.92 8.62
CA PRO A 159 5.83 -12.52 7.84
C PRO A 159 7.14 -13.07 8.44
N SER A 160 8.09 -13.48 7.59
CA SER A 160 9.41 -14.01 7.99
C SER A 160 10.20 -13.01 8.84
N ARG A 161 10.15 -11.73 8.47
CA ARG A 161 10.62 -10.60 9.28
C ARG A 161 9.44 -9.67 9.52
N ARG A 162 9.26 -9.23 10.76
CA ARG A 162 8.23 -8.23 11.06
C ARG A 162 8.65 -7.29 12.17
N LEU A 163 8.25 -6.04 12.04
CA LEU A 163 8.29 -5.06 13.12
C LEU A 163 6.89 -4.46 13.30
N PRO A 164 6.34 -4.47 14.53
CA PRO A 164 5.00 -3.98 14.78
C PRO A 164 4.92 -2.45 14.63
N PHE A 165 3.71 -1.90 14.70
CA PHE A 165 3.49 -0.46 14.81
C PHE A 165 4.33 0.13 15.96
N ASP A 166 5.08 1.18 15.63
CA ASP A 166 5.81 1.99 16.59
C ASP A 166 5.72 3.44 16.14
N PHE A 167 4.92 4.22 16.86
CA PHE A 167 4.61 5.60 16.49
C PHE A 167 5.83 6.54 16.55
N ASN A 168 6.93 6.09 17.19
CA ASN A 168 8.19 6.82 17.30
C ASN A 168 9.14 6.59 16.13
N ARG A 169 8.90 5.59 15.26
CA ARG A 169 9.75 5.36 14.09
C ARG A 169 9.53 6.44 13.04
N THR A 170 10.64 6.91 12.48
CA THR A 170 10.64 7.84 11.34
C THR A 170 10.63 7.05 10.03
N CYS A 171 10.14 7.66 8.96
CA CYS A 171 10.12 7.01 7.64
C CYS A 171 11.55 6.62 7.19
N ARG A 172 12.53 7.51 7.42
CA ARG A 172 13.97 7.20 7.28
C ARG A 172 14.39 5.88 7.92
N THR A 173 14.11 5.70 9.22
CA THR A 173 14.53 4.49 9.94
C THR A 173 13.82 3.24 9.44
N VAL A 174 12.56 3.36 9.00
CA VAL A 174 11.79 2.26 8.41
C VAL A 174 12.37 1.85 7.05
N MET A 175 12.67 2.81 6.18
CA MET A 175 13.31 2.58 4.89
C MET A 175 14.71 1.96 5.03
N GLN A 176 15.53 2.48 5.96
CA GLN A 176 16.85 1.93 6.26
C GLN A 176 16.76 0.48 6.74
N GLN A 177 15.84 0.17 7.66
CA GLN A 177 15.67 -1.19 8.14
C GLN A 177 15.27 -2.16 7.02
N ALA A 178 14.41 -1.75 6.10
CA ALA A 178 14.04 -2.58 4.96
C ALA A 178 15.24 -2.82 4.02
N PHE A 179 16.02 -1.78 3.73
CA PHE A 179 17.25 -1.90 2.95
C PHE A 179 18.21 -2.91 3.56
N GLU A 180 18.44 -2.88 4.88
CA GLU A 180 19.32 -3.84 5.55
C GLU A 180 18.81 -5.29 5.39
N TRP A 181 17.50 -5.54 5.49
CA TRP A 181 16.94 -6.88 5.26
C TRP A 181 17.15 -7.38 3.83
N PHE A 182 17.19 -6.50 2.83
CA PHE A 182 17.53 -6.86 1.44
C PHE A 182 19.02 -7.15 1.24
N ARG A 183 19.89 -6.67 2.13
CA ARG A 183 21.36 -6.89 2.07
C ARG A 183 21.86 -8.07 2.87
N GLU A 184 21.01 -8.67 3.71
CA GLU A 184 21.33 -9.88 4.44
C GLU A 184 21.84 -11.02 3.52
N PRO A 185 22.54 -12.03 4.05
CA PRO A 185 22.93 -13.22 3.29
C PRO A 185 21.72 -13.97 2.68
N PRO A 186 21.88 -14.73 1.58
CA PRO A 186 20.78 -15.44 0.92
C PRO A 186 19.91 -16.31 1.83
N GLU A 187 20.49 -16.82 2.92
CA GLU A 187 19.84 -17.66 3.92
C GLU A 187 18.81 -16.91 4.78
N THR A 188 18.89 -15.58 4.87
CA THR A 188 17.99 -14.77 5.70
C THR A 188 17.39 -13.56 4.98
N ARG A 189 17.96 -13.16 3.85
CA ARG A 189 17.50 -12.08 2.98
C ARG A 189 16.03 -12.20 2.63
N ILE A 190 15.33 -11.06 2.66
CA ILE A 190 13.98 -10.94 2.13
C ILE A 190 14.01 -10.73 0.61
N ASN A 191 13.02 -11.27 -0.09
CA ASN A 191 12.76 -10.94 -1.49
C ASN A 191 11.53 -10.03 -1.65
N PHE A 192 10.67 -9.95 -0.64
CA PHE A 192 9.56 -9.02 -0.61
C PHE A 192 9.61 -8.18 0.67
N GLY A 193 9.51 -6.86 0.53
CA GLY A 193 9.43 -5.89 1.62
C GLY A 193 8.15 -5.08 1.50
N ALA A 194 7.38 -4.95 2.57
CA ALA A 194 6.23 -4.04 2.64
C ALA A 194 6.39 -3.13 3.87
N ILE A 195 6.58 -1.84 3.63
CA ILE A 195 6.81 -0.86 4.70
C ILE A 195 5.77 0.25 4.65
N TYR A 196 5.40 0.70 5.85
CA TYR A 196 4.43 1.76 6.05
C TYR A 196 5.05 2.92 6.83
N CYS A 197 4.93 4.12 6.27
CA CYS A 197 5.30 5.38 6.89
C CYS A 197 4.04 6.19 7.20
N PHE A 198 3.92 6.67 8.44
CA PHE A 198 2.75 7.42 8.92
C PHE A 198 2.63 8.87 8.41
N GLU A 199 3.67 9.38 7.75
CA GLU A 199 3.68 10.71 7.15
C GLU A 199 3.47 10.58 5.64
N PRO A 200 2.83 11.57 4.99
CA PRO A 200 2.44 12.89 5.52
C PRO A 200 1.08 12.97 6.22
N ASP A 201 0.34 11.87 6.38
CA ASP A 201 -1.03 11.87 6.94
C ASP A 201 -1.14 12.59 8.30
N ARG A 202 -0.26 12.28 9.25
CA ARG A 202 -0.24 12.93 10.57
C ARG A 202 -0.12 14.46 10.46
N THR A 203 0.82 14.93 9.65
CA THR A 203 0.99 16.36 9.38
C THR A 203 -0.27 16.95 8.73
N GLY A 204 -0.85 16.23 7.77
CA GLY A 204 -2.08 16.65 7.07
C GLY A 204 -3.28 16.77 7.99
N HIS A 205 -3.43 15.85 8.95
CA HIS A 205 -4.48 15.92 9.97
C HIS A 205 -4.28 17.08 10.97
N ALA A 206 -3.03 17.38 11.33
CA ALA A 206 -2.73 18.43 12.30
C ALA A 206 -2.79 19.84 11.71
N HIS A 207 -2.32 20.02 10.46
CA HIS A 207 -2.10 21.35 9.87
C HIS A 207 -2.86 21.59 8.56
N GLY A 208 -3.38 20.54 7.92
CA GLY A 208 -4.07 20.60 6.63
C GLY A 208 -3.17 20.25 5.45
N PRO A 209 -3.76 19.88 4.29
CA PRO A 209 -3.04 19.33 3.14
C PRO A 209 -2.17 20.33 2.36
N LEU A 210 -2.32 21.64 2.62
CA LEU A 210 -1.61 22.70 1.91
C LEU A 210 -0.85 23.65 2.86
N SER A 211 -0.56 23.20 4.08
CA SER A 211 0.09 24.02 5.10
C SER A 211 1.61 24.17 4.87
N SER A 212 2.24 25.09 5.61
CA SER A 212 3.70 25.22 5.63
C SER A 212 4.40 24.00 6.24
N GLU A 213 3.77 23.35 7.22
CA GLU A 213 4.26 22.12 7.85
C GLU A 213 4.19 20.96 6.86
N MET A 214 3.11 20.86 6.08
CA MET A 214 3.01 19.88 4.99
C MET A 214 4.17 20.04 3.99
N ASN A 215 4.51 21.28 3.62
CA ASN A 215 5.67 21.54 2.77
C ASN A 215 6.98 20.98 3.36
N GLN A 216 7.22 21.23 4.65
CA GLN A 216 8.42 20.76 5.35
C GLN A 216 8.46 19.22 5.42
N THR A 217 7.35 18.59 5.80
CA THR A 217 7.22 17.14 5.89
C THR A 217 7.46 16.47 4.53
N LEU A 218 6.88 16.99 3.45
CA LEU A 218 7.05 16.43 2.11
C LEU A 218 8.49 16.54 1.60
N HIS A 219 9.18 17.65 1.87
CA HIS A 219 10.61 17.79 1.54
C HIS A 219 11.49 16.86 2.38
N GLN A 220 11.12 16.59 3.63
CA GLN A 220 11.83 15.60 4.45
C GLN A 220 11.61 14.18 3.91
N LEU A 221 10.39 13.82 3.49
CA LEU A 221 10.11 12.52 2.86
C LEU A 221 10.86 12.36 1.52
N ASP A 222 10.94 13.42 0.70
CA ASP A 222 11.74 13.40 -0.53
C ASP A 222 13.22 13.12 -0.24
N LYS A 223 13.78 13.76 0.80
CA LYS A 223 15.14 13.50 1.27
C LYS A 223 15.33 12.08 1.79
N ASP A 224 14.41 11.58 2.62
CA ASP A 224 14.48 10.21 3.16
C ASP A 224 14.47 9.17 2.02
N LEU A 225 13.62 9.38 1.01
CA LEU A 225 13.57 8.55 -0.19
C LEU A 225 14.87 8.66 -1.01
N SER A 226 15.44 9.87 -1.15
CA SER A 226 16.71 10.08 -1.85
C SER A 226 17.84 9.27 -1.22
N GLU A 227 17.92 9.27 0.11
CA GLU A 227 18.91 8.49 0.85
C GLU A 227 18.75 6.99 0.62
N LEU A 228 17.51 6.47 0.65
CA LEU A 228 17.24 5.06 0.34
C LEU A 228 17.68 4.71 -1.10
N LEU A 229 17.32 5.53 -2.08
CA LEU A 229 17.67 5.29 -3.48
C LEU A 229 19.19 5.32 -3.70
N HIS A 230 19.91 6.23 -3.04
CA HIS A 230 21.37 6.24 -3.07
C HIS A 230 21.98 4.96 -2.48
N LEU A 231 21.43 4.45 -1.36
CA LEU A 231 21.86 3.19 -0.77
C LEU A 231 21.63 2.01 -1.72
N ILE A 232 20.48 1.96 -2.40
CA ILE A 232 20.17 0.94 -3.40
C ILE A 232 21.11 1.04 -4.61
N ASP A 233 21.32 2.25 -5.15
CA ASP A 233 22.20 2.48 -6.31
C ASP A 233 23.69 2.20 -6.01
N ALA A 234 24.08 2.24 -4.74
CA ALA A 234 25.43 1.90 -4.28
C ALA A 234 25.67 0.40 -4.13
N ASP A 235 24.62 -0.43 -4.03
CA ASP A 235 24.72 -1.88 -3.97
C ASP A 235 24.53 -2.49 -5.38
N PRO A 236 25.56 -3.08 -6.01
CA PRO A 236 25.46 -3.56 -7.41
C PRO A 236 24.37 -4.60 -7.64
N TYR A 237 24.09 -5.43 -6.63
CA TYR A 237 23.05 -6.45 -6.72
C TYR A 237 21.67 -5.82 -6.62
N LEU A 238 21.43 -4.95 -5.63
CA LEU A 238 20.11 -4.32 -5.47
C LEU A 238 19.82 -3.32 -6.59
N LYS A 239 20.79 -2.51 -7.01
CA LYS A 239 20.65 -1.57 -8.13
C LYS A 239 20.05 -2.21 -9.39
N THR A 240 20.44 -3.46 -9.66
CA THR A 240 20.05 -4.18 -10.88
C THR A 240 18.75 -4.97 -10.70
N ASN A 241 18.47 -5.44 -9.48
CA ASN A 241 17.44 -6.47 -9.25
C ASN A 241 16.26 -6.00 -8.39
N LEU A 242 16.39 -4.91 -7.62
CA LEU A 242 15.36 -4.44 -6.70
C LEU A 242 14.36 -3.54 -7.42
N ASN A 243 13.10 -3.99 -7.44
CA ASN A 243 11.97 -3.15 -7.81
C ASN A 243 11.51 -2.37 -6.58
N VAL A 244 11.25 -1.08 -6.75
CA VAL A 244 10.73 -0.22 -5.69
C VAL A 244 9.40 0.36 -6.15
N ILE A 245 8.35 0.15 -5.37
CA ILE A 245 7.04 0.79 -5.53
C ILE A 245 6.87 1.77 -4.38
N VAL A 246 6.66 3.04 -4.72
CA VAL A 246 6.27 4.07 -3.75
C VAL A 246 4.82 4.44 -4.03
N THR A 247 3.97 4.30 -3.02
CA THR A 247 2.52 4.50 -3.12
C THR A 247 1.97 5.17 -1.86
N ALA A 248 0.68 5.44 -1.88
CA ALA A 248 -0.13 5.81 -0.73
C ALA A 248 -1.38 4.94 -0.68
N ASP A 249 -2.04 4.94 0.46
CA ASP A 249 -3.39 4.43 0.62
C ASP A 249 -4.43 5.43 0.10
N HIS A 250 -4.44 6.65 0.61
CA HIS A 250 -5.41 7.69 0.27
C HIS A 250 -4.77 9.08 0.12
N GLY A 251 -5.59 10.06 -0.26
CA GLY A 251 -5.22 11.48 -0.27
C GLY A 251 -5.57 12.18 1.05
N MET A 252 -5.60 13.52 0.99
CA MET A 252 -5.98 14.37 2.11
C MET A 252 -6.79 15.58 1.62
N HIS A 253 -7.81 15.98 2.39
CA HIS A 253 -8.69 17.10 2.07
C HIS A 253 -8.85 18.05 3.26
N GLU A 254 -8.99 19.35 2.97
CA GLU A 254 -9.23 20.35 4.00
C GLU A 254 -10.70 20.30 4.47
N VAL A 255 -10.93 20.30 5.78
CA VAL A 255 -12.29 20.32 6.35
C VAL A 255 -12.50 21.60 7.15
N LYS A 256 -13.36 22.48 6.65
CA LYS A 256 -13.70 23.74 7.34
C LYS A 256 -14.75 23.48 8.43
N ALA A 257 -14.70 24.28 9.51
CA ALA A 257 -15.61 24.11 10.64
C ALA A 257 -17.10 24.25 10.24
N ASN A 258 -17.40 25.12 9.27
CA ASN A 258 -18.75 25.33 8.74
C ASN A 258 -19.23 24.22 7.78
N GLN A 259 -18.39 23.23 7.46
CA GLN A 259 -18.74 22.06 6.65
C GLN A 259 -19.03 20.82 7.51
N ARG A 260 -19.22 21.00 8.82
CA ARG A 260 -19.48 19.91 9.76
C ARG A 260 -20.97 19.82 10.08
N ILE A 261 -21.52 18.63 9.91
CA ILE A 261 -22.88 18.31 10.34
C ILE A 261 -22.78 17.65 11.71
N LYS A 262 -23.38 18.27 12.73
CA LYS A 262 -23.57 17.65 14.05
C LYS A 262 -24.92 16.94 14.06
N LEU A 263 -24.90 15.60 14.03
CA LEU A 263 -26.10 14.79 13.89
C LEU A 263 -27.12 15.01 15.03
N ASP A 264 -26.64 15.20 16.26
CA ASP A 264 -27.48 15.46 17.45
C ASP A 264 -28.35 16.73 17.33
N ASN A 265 -28.04 17.63 16.39
CA ASN A 265 -28.89 18.80 16.13
C ASN A 265 -30.16 18.45 15.32
N TYR A 266 -30.23 17.25 14.75
CA TYR A 266 -31.29 16.81 13.84
C TYR A 266 -32.00 15.55 14.33
N ILE A 267 -31.31 14.69 15.07
CA ILE A 267 -31.81 13.37 15.52
C ILE A 267 -31.47 13.20 16.99
N ASP A 268 -32.41 12.64 17.77
CA ASP A 268 -32.17 12.24 19.15
C ASP A 268 -31.08 11.16 19.20
N SER A 269 -29.99 11.45 19.91
CA SER A 269 -28.81 10.58 20.01
C SER A 269 -29.08 9.26 20.74
N THR A 270 -30.23 9.12 21.42
CA THR A 270 -30.67 7.85 22.02
C THR A 270 -31.20 6.85 20.99
N LEU A 271 -31.50 7.30 19.77
CA LEU A 271 -32.07 6.46 18.71
C LEU A 271 -31.04 5.65 17.91
N TYR A 272 -29.74 5.94 18.07
CA TYR A 272 -28.69 5.29 17.31
C TYR A 272 -27.41 5.09 18.11
N LYS A 273 -26.59 4.13 17.66
CA LYS A 273 -25.16 4.06 17.98
C LYS A 273 -24.38 4.43 16.73
N ALA A 274 -23.36 5.25 16.89
CA ALA A 274 -22.53 5.69 15.77
C ALA A 274 -21.09 5.17 15.92
N TYR A 275 -20.57 4.56 14.86
CA TYR A 275 -19.20 4.05 14.79
C TYR A 275 -18.53 4.49 13.48
N GLY A 276 -17.20 4.54 13.46
CA GLY A 276 -16.42 4.94 12.28
C GLY A 276 -15.61 6.21 12.51
N SER A 277 -15.38 6.96 11.44
CA SER A 277 -14.55 8.17 11.43
C SER A 277 -15.39 9.42 11.15
N ARG A 278 -14.77 10.60 11.22
CA ARG A 278 -15.46 11.88 11.03
C ARG A 278 -16.01 12.09 9.61
N ILE A 279 -15.43 11.39 8.63
CA ILE A 279 -15.82 11.47 7.21
C ILE A 279 -16.71 10.30 6.79
N PHE A 280 -16.74 9.21 7.56
CA PHE A 280 -17.57 8.03 7.32
C PHE A 280 -18.19 7.53 8.62
N LEU A 281 -19.48 7.77 8.79
CA LEU A 281 -20.23 7.44 9.99
C LEU A 281 -21.22 6.31 9.70
N ASN A 282 -21.09 5.21 10.42
CA ASN A 282 -22.04 4.10 10.39
C ASN A 282 -23.03 4.26 11.55
N LEU A 283 -24.32 4.31 11.24
CA LEU A 283 -25.40 4.42 12.22
C LEU A 283 -26.08 3.07 12.40
N PHE A 284 -26.06 2.57 13.63
CA PHE A 284 -26.73 1.34 14.03
C PHE A 284 -27.97 1.69 14.84
N ILE A 285 -29.14 1.38 14.30
CA ILE A 285 -30.42 1.62 14.95
C ILE A 285 -30.82 0.33 15.69
N PRO A 286 -31.00 0.36 17.02
CA PRO A 286 -31.51 -0.80 17.74
C PRO A 286 -32.86 -1.22 17.15
N LYS A 287 -33.05 -2.52 16.86
CA LYS A 287 -34.38 -3.01 16.50
C LYS A 287 -35.35 -2.65 17.63
N LYS A 288 -36.47 -2.02 17.31
CA LYS A 288 -37.58 -1.88 18.26
C LYS A 288 -37.94 -3.30 18.72
N THR A 289 -37.78 -3.58 20.00
CA THR A 289 -38.45 -4.72 20.64
C THR A 289 -39.94 -4.49 20.41
N GLN A 290 -40.57 -5.34 19.58
CA GLN A 290 -42.02 -5.42 19.47
C GLN A 290 -42.61 -5.91 20.79
#